data_AF-A0A9J6GZG1-F1
#
_entry.id   AF-A0A9J6GZG1-F1
#
_cell.length_a   1.000
_cell.length_b   1.000
_cell.length_c   1.000
_cell.angle_alpha   90.00
_cell.angle_beta   90.00
_cell.angle_gamma   90.00
#
_symmetry.space_group_name_H-M   'P 1'
#
loop_
_entity.id
_entity.type
_entity.pdbx_description
1 polymer ?
#
loop_
_entity_poly.entity_id
_entity_poly.type
_entity_poly.pdbx_seq_one_letter_code
_entity_poly.pdbx_strand_id
1 'polypeptide(L)' 'MTGQAVRVAASATEAAPADERIGNLLLVINDKDELTTVLSQIRLLIRGNYCCPPNHSAHIITIVLKSPEYFEEW' A
#
# COMPACT_ATOMS: atom_id res chain seq x y z
N MET A 1 -13.65 18.82 19.52
CA MET A 1 -13.61 18.24 18.16
C MET A 1 -12.35 18.75 17.46
N THR A 2 -11.19 18.28 17.88
CA THR A 2 -9.90 18.61 17.25
C THR A 2 -9.65 17.58 16.16
N GLY A 3 -9.65 18.02 14.90
CA GLY A 3 -9.45 17.15 13.74
C GLY A 3 -8.15 16.37 13.85
N GLN A 4 -8.25 15.04 13.99
CA GLN A 4 -7.11 14.14 13.86
C GLN A 4 -6.60 14.23 12.43
N ALA A 5 -5.36 14.68 12.28
CA ALA A 5 -4.70 14.80 10.98
C ALA A 5 -4.37 13.40 10.46
N VAL A 6 -5.30 12.80 9.72
CA VAL A 6 -5.05 11.58 8.95
C VAL A 6 -4.23 11.97 7.72
N ARG A 7 -2.99 11.50 7.63
CA ARG A 7 -2.16 11.69 6.44
C ARG A 7 -2.27 10.46 5.55
N VAL A 8 -2.77 10.67 4.34
CA VAL A 8 -2.87 9.64 3.30
C VAL A 8 -1.80 9.93 2.26
N ALA A 9 -0.89 8.99 2.06
CA ALA A 9 0.05 9.01 0.95
C ALA A 9 -0.26 7.81 0.05
N ALA A 10 -0.68 8.08 -1.18
CA ALA A 10 -0.78 7.08 -2.23
C ALA A 10 0.38 7.32 -3.19
N SER A 11 1.21 6.29 -3.39
CA SER A 11 2.28 6.33 -4.39
C SER A 11 2.04 5.25 -5.43
N ALA A 12 2.06 5.64 -6.69
CA ALA A 12 2.21 4.70 -7.80
C ALA A 12 3.70 4.40 -7.91
N THR A 13 4.06 3.12 -7.86
CA THR A 13 5.46 2.69 -7.95
C THR A 13 5.86 2.80 -9.41
N GLU A 14 6.72 3.76 -9.75
CA GLU A 14 7.21 3.98 -11.12
C GLU A 14 8.03 2.78 -11.64
N ALA A 15 8.50 1.92 -10.73
CA ALA A 15 9.30 0.73 -10.99
C ALA A 15 8.48 -0.55 -11.29
N ALA A 16 7.15 -0.50 -11.28
CA ALA A 16 6.34 -1.63 -11.71
C ALA A 16 6.19 -1.64 -13.24
N PRO A 17 6.16 -2.80 -13.91
CA PRO A 17 5.79 -2.86 -15.33
C PRO A 17 4.50 -2.07 -15.53
N ALA A 18 4.45 -1.21 -16.56
CA ALA A 18 3.31 -0.31 -16.81
C ALA A 18 1.96 -1.06 -16.86
N ASP A 19 2.04 -2.34 -17.19
CA ASP A 19 0.93 -3.27 -17.37
C ASP A 19 0.40 -3.86 -16.04
N GLU A 20 1.15 -3.76 -14.93
CA GLU A 20 0.81 -4.41 -13.66
C GLU A 20 0.21 -3.46 -12.60
N ARG A 21 0.09 -2.16 -12.93
CA ARG A 21 -0.68 -1.13 -12.19
C ARG A 21 -0.58 -1.24 -10.66
N ILE A 22 0.64 -1.20 -10.14
CA ILE A 22 0.89 -1.34 -8.71
C ILE A 22 1.21 -0.04 -8.00
N GLY A 23 0.64 0.08 -6.80
CA GLY A 23 0.89 1.18 -5.89
C GLY A 23 0.72 0.74 -4.44
N ASN A 24 1.17 1.61 -3.53
CA ASN A 24 1.04 1.41 -2.10
C ASN A 24 0.20 2.54 -1.49
N LEU A 25 -0.62 2.18 -0.50
CA LEU A 25 -1.40 3.10 0.32
C LEU A 25 -0.80 3.13 1.73
N LEU A 26 -0.15 4.23 2.08
CA LEU A 26 0.33 4.47 3.44
C LEU A 26 -0.62 5.39 4.18
N LEU A 27 -1.10 4.92 5.32
CA LEU A 27 -1.99 5.65 6.21
C LEU A 27 -1.33 5.79 7.58
N VAL A 28 -1.16 7.03 8.04
CA VAL A 28 -0.63 7.31 9.38
C VAL A 28 -1.77 7.80 10.27
N ILE A 29 -2.13 6.98 11.27
CA ILE A 29 -3.15 7.29 12.28
C ILE A 29 -2.47 7.37 13.64
N ASN A 30 -2.82 8.38 14.42
CA ASN A 30 -2.23 8.63 15.75
C ASN A 30 -2.82 7.72 16.84
N ASP A 31 -4.03 7.22 16.65
CA ASP A 31 -4.76 6.37 17.58
C ASP A 31 -4.90 4.92 17.05
N LYS A 32 -4.67 3.96 17.95
CA LYS A 32 -4.72 2.51 17.65
C LYS A 32 -6.15 2.00 17.54
N ASP A 33 -7.10 2.57 18.27
CA ASP A 33 -8.49 2.12 18.24
C ASP A 33 -9.17 2.55 16.92
N GLU A 34 -8.86 3.77 16.46
CA GLU A 34 -9.27 4.24 15.12
C GLU A 34 -8.63 3.44 13.99
N LEU A 35 -7.37 3.01 14.13
CA LEU A 35 -6.67 2.23 13.09
C LEU A 35 -7.45 0.96 12.71
N THR A 36 -7.99 0.24 13.69
CA THR A 36 -8.75 -1.00 13.44
C THR A 36 -10.03 -0.72 12.66
N THR A 37 -10.73 0.36 13.01
CA THR A 37 -11.97 0.77 12.35
C THR A 37 -11.70 1.20 10.91
N VAL A 38 -10.67 2.03 10.69
CA VAL A 38 -10.31 2.51 9.36
C VAL A 38 -9.82 1.37 8.46
N LEU A 39 -9.02 0.44 8.99
CA LEU A 39 -8.58 -0.73 8.25
C LEU A 39 -9.76 -1.61 7.79
N SER A 40 -10.79 -1.74 8.63
CA SER A 40 -12.02 -2.48 8.26
C SER A 40 -12.71 -1.84 7.06
N GLN A 41 -12.84 -0.51 7.05
CA GLN A 41 -13.45 0.24 5.94
C GLN A 41 -12.64 0.12 4.65
N ILE A 42 -11.30 0.24 4.73
CA ILE A 42 -10.42 0.07 3.57
C ILE A 42 -10.56 -1.34 2.97
N ARG A 43 -10.63 -2.38 3.82
CA ARG A 43 -10.85 -3.76 3.34
C ARG A 43 -12.18 -3.93 2.60
N LEU A 44 -13.24 -3.26 3.04
CA LEU A 44 -14.53 -3.27 2.32
C LEU A 44 -14.41 -2.59 0.96
N LEU A 45 -13.73 -1.44 0.87
CA LEU A 45 -13.50 -0.74 -0.39
C LEU A 45 -12.67 -1.57 -1.37
N ILE A 46 -11.60 -2.22 -0.90
CA ILE A 46 -10.76 -3.11 -1.72
C ILE A 46 -11.59 -4.27 -2.28
N ARG A 47 -12.40 -4.92 -1.42
CA ARG A 47 -13.30 -6.01 -1.83
C ARG A 47 -14.32 -5.57 -2.87
N GLY A 48 -14.86 -4.36 -2.74
CA GLY A 48 -15.82 -3.80 -3.68
C GLY A 48 -15.24 -3.41 -5.04
N ASN A 49 -13.93 -3.13 -5.13
CA ASN A 49 -13.31 -2.68 -6.37
C ASN A 49 -12.61 -3.80 -7.13
N TYR A 50 -11.68 -4.52 -6.50
CA TYR A 50 -10.84 -5.49 -7.20
C TYR A 50 -10.76 -6.85 -6.51
N CYS A 51 -11.52 -7.09 -5.44
CA CYS A 51 -11.64 -8.35 -4.67
C CYS A 51 -10.31 -8.87 -4.08
N CYS A 52 -9.28 -9.09 -4.90
CA CYS A 52 -7.92 -9.46 -4.55
C CYS A 52 -6.90 -8.58 -5.30
N PRO A 53 -5.92 -7.96 -4.61
CA PRO A 53 -4.82 -7.26 -5.27
C PRO A 53 -3.95 -8.21 -6.12
N PRO A 54 -3.26 -7.71 -7.15
CA PRO A 54 -2.33 -8.50 -7.97
C PRO A 54 -1.12 -8.98 -7.15
N ASN A 55 -0.95 -10.30 -7.05
CA ASN A 55 0.08 -10.93 -6.20
C ASN A 55 1.46 -11.04 -6.85
N HIS A 56 1.52 -11.23 -8.18
CA HIS A 56 2.76 -11.54 -8.89
C HIS A 56 3.80 -10.43 -8.75
N SER A 57 3.36 -9.23 -9.04
CA SER A 57 4.15 -8.01 -9.05
C SER A 57 4.56 -7.55 -7.64
N ALA A 58 3.68 -7.75 -6.65
CA ALA A 58 4.01 -7.51 -5.24
C ALA A 58 5.16 -8.42 -4.76
N HIS A 59 5.23 -9.63 -5.31
CA HIS A 59 6.33 -10.55 -5.03
C HIS A 59 7.66 -10.07 -5.61
N ILE A 60 7.65 -9.54 -6.85
CA ILE A 60 8.84 -8.97 -7.50
C ILE A 60 9.41 -7.81 -6.68
N ILE A 61 8.55 -6.86 -6.27
CA ILE A 61 8.98 -5.72 -5.44
C ILE A 61 9.54 -6.20 -4.10
N THR A 62 8.94 -7.24 -3.51
CA THR A 62 9.45 -7.83 -2.26
C THR A 62 10.84 -8.42 -2.44
N ILE A 63 11.13 -9.06 -3.59
CA ILE A 63 12.47 -9.61 -3.89
C ILE A 63 13.49 -8.48 -4.05
N VAL A 64 13.16 -7.43 -4.80
CA VAL A 64 14.05 -6.27 -5.02
C VAL A 64 14.37 -5.57 -3.70
N LEU A 65 13.35 -5.27 -2.88
CA LEU A 65 13.54 -4.58 -1.61
C LEU A 65 14.26 -5.42 -0.53
N LYS A 66 14.24 -6.75 -0.65
CA LYS A 66 14.85 -7.65 0.34
C LYS A 66 16.31 -7.97 0.04
N SER A 67 16.72 -7.91 -1.22
CA SER A 67 18.09 -8.20 -1.64
C SER A 67 18.90 -6.91 -1.72
N PRO A 68 19.96 -6.73 -0.91
CA PRO A 68 20.73 -5.49 -0.90
C PRO A 68 21.40 -5.19 -2.25
N GLU A 69 21.81 -6.22 -3.00
CA GLU A 69 22.38 -6.08 -4.35
C GLU A 69 21.37 -5.50 -5.35
N TYR A 70 20.14 -6.02 -5.38
CA TYR A 70 19.07 -5.49 -6.22
C TYR A 70 18.52 -4.16 -5.74
N PHE A 71 18.62 -3.88 -4.43
CA PHE A 71 18.24 -2.59 -3.86
C PHE A 71 19.29 -1.50 -4.16
N GLU A 72 20.58 -1.84 -4.23
CA GLU A 72 21.63 -0.89 -4.65
C GLU A 72 21.57 -0.58 -6.15
N GLU A 73 21.11 -1.52 -6.98
CA GLU A 73 20.85 -1.30 -8.41
C GLU A 73 19.60 -0.43 -8.68
N TRP A 74 18.67 -0.39 -7.71
CA TRP A 74 17.38 0.31 -7.80
C TRP A 74 17.47 1.79 -7.40
#